data_AF-A0A813R2V0-F1
#
_entry.id   AF-A0A813R2V0-F1
#
_cell.length_a   1.000
_cell.length_b   1.000
_cell.length_c   1.000
_cell.angle_alpha   90.00
_cell.angle_beta   90.00
_cell.angle_gamma   90.00
#
_symmetry.space_group_name_H-M   'P 1'
#
loop_
_entity.id
_entity.type
_entity.pdbx_description
1 polymer ?
#
loop_
_entity_poly.entity_id
_entity_poly.type
_entity_poly.pdbx_seq_one_letter_code
_entity_poly.pdbx_strand_id
1 'polypeptide(L)'
;MNSYCSECLQECVIKNFIIQTSSLSLPGEWEMEKIKKFVENSTISLPTNWSRTWQDEIRKNYLTINVVRETSIVENSTQSATMDVVDVFSNVGGQTGLWIGISLLSIMELIEMLYRLIRNEFHIIRRKIQANRQ
;
A
#
# COMPACT_ATOMS: atom_id res chain seq x y z
N MET A 1 40.33 8.86 11.46
CA MET A 1 39.60 7.57 11.48
C MET A 1 38.15 7.89 11.20
N ASN A 2 37.67 7.53 10.02
CA ASN A 2 36.40 7.99 9.45
C ASN A 2 35.21 7.42 10.21
N SER A 3 34.37 8.31 10.75
CA SER A 3 33.09 7.96 11.37
C SER A 3 32.04 7.72 10.28
N TYR A 4 31.79 6.46 9.94
CA TYR A 4 30.63 6.11 9.14
C TYR A 4 29.41 5.91 10.06
N CYS A 5 28.25 6.37 9.60
CA CYS A 5 26.97 6.21 10.30
C CYS A 5 26.55 4.74 10.22
N SER A 6 26.53 4.04 11.36
CA SER A 6 26.27 2.59 11.43
C SER A 6 24.79 2.23 11.38
N GLU A 7 23.90 3.18 11.66
CA GLU A 7 22.46 2.97 11.65
C GLU A 7 21.79 4.06 10.81
N CYS A 8 21.23 3.62 9.68
CA CYS A 8 20.32 4.42 8.88
C CYS A 8 18.94 3.78 8.98
N LEU A 9 17.99 4.48 9.59
CA LEU A 9 16.58 4.07 9.55
C LEU A 9 16.07 4.18 8.11
N GLN A 10 15.25 3.22 7.70
CA GLN A 10 14.60 3.25 6.41
C GLN A 10 13.40 4.20 6.42
N GLU A 11 13.30 5.06 5.41
CA GLU A 11 12.19 5.99 5.26
C GLU A 11 10.89 5.25 4.91
N CYS A 12 9.76 5.73 5.42
CA CYS A 12 8.45 5.11 5.15
C CYS A 12 7.95 5.35 3.71
N VAL A 13 8.49 6.36 3.02
CA VAL A 13 8.11 6.70 1.65
C VAL A 13 9.35 6.64 0.77
N ILE A 14 9.42 5.62 -0.08
CA ILE A 14 10.56 5.41 -0.97
C ILE A 14 10.06 5.44 -2.41
N LYS A 15 10.76 6.18 -3.27
CA LYS A 15 10.51 6.21 -4.71
C LYS A 15 11.66 5.52 -5.42
N ASN A 16 11.38 4.32 -5.91
CA ASN A 16 12.35 3.53 -6.68
C ASN A 16 12.07 3.68 -8.18
N PHE A 17 13.14 3.76 -8.96
CA PHE A 17 13.08 3.76 -10.42
C PHE A 17 13.78 2.52 -10.95
N ILE A 18 13.06 1.70 -11.71
CA ILE A 18 13.66 0.56 -12.41
C ILE A 18 14.25 1.10 -13.71
N ILE A 19 15.56 0.91 -13.90
CA ILE A 19 16.28 1.43 -15.06
C ILE A 19 16.55 0.26 -16.01
N GLN A 20 16.08 0.39 -17.24
CA GLN A 20 16.46 -0.49 -18.35
C GLN A 20 17.40 0.27 -19.28
N THR A 21 18.62 -0.25 -19.46
CA THR A 21 19.64 0.38 -20.29
C THR A 21 19.75 -0.32 -21.63
N SER A 22 19.72 0.45 -22.71
CA SER A 22 20.07 0.00 -24.06
C SER A 22 21.15 0.91 -24.63
N SER A 23 22.05 0.32 -25.43
CA SER A 23 23.18 1.05 -26.03
C SER A 23 23.26 0.76 -27.52
N LEU A 24 23.59 1.79 -28.30
CA LEU A 24 23.83 1.70 -29.74
C LEU A 24 25.20 2.30 -30.07
N SER A 25 25.89 1.75 -31.07
CA SER A 25 27.12 2.35 -31.59
C SER A 25 26.79 3.64 -32.32
N LEU A 26 27.17 4.76 -31.71
CA LEU A 26 26.99 6.13 -32.19
C LEU A 26 28.36 6.84 -32.21
N PRO A 27 28.53 7.92 -32.99
CA PRO A 27 27.60 8.47 -33.98
C PRO A 27 27.66 7.75 -35.33
N GLY A 28 26.59 7.85 -36.14
CA GLY A 28 26.59 7.36 -37.51
C GLY A 28 27.49 8.21 -38.42
N GLU A 29 28.04 7.62 -39.49
CA GLU A 29 28.99 8.31 -40.38
C GLU A 29 28.42 9.59 -40.99
N TRP A 30 27.12 9.61 -41.30
CA TRP A 30 26.42 10.75 -41.87
C TRP A 30 26.32 11.96 -40.92
N GLU A 31 26.44 11.75 -39.61
CA GLU A 31 26.30 12.80 -38.59
C GLU A 31 27.65 13.39 -38.17
N MET A 32 28.74 12.67 -38.45
CA MET A 32 30.11 13.04 -38.07
C MET A 32 30.50 14.45 -38.53
N GLU A 33 30.13 14.85 -39.75
CA GLU A 33 30.45 16.19 -40.27
C GLU A 33 29.67 17.30 -39.55
N LYS A 34 28.44 17.03 -39.12
CA LYS A 34 27.64 17.99 -38.35
C LYS A 34 28.23 18.18 -36.96
N ILE A 35 28.61 17.07 -36.30
CA ILE A 35 29.25 17.09 -34.98
C ILE A 35 30.58 17.83 -35.06
N LYS A 36 31.38 17.59 -36.11
CA LYS A 36 32.64 18.33 -36.33
C LYS A 36 32.41 19.84 -36.39
N LYS A 37 31.48 20.30 -37.23
CA LYS A 37 31.15 21.73 -37.35
C LYS A 37 30.66 22.32 -36.03
N PHE A 38 29.88 21.56 -35.27
CA PHE A 38 29.41 21.99 -33.96
C PHE A 38 30.58 22.16 -32.96
N VAL A 39 31.49 21.19 -32.88
CA VAL A 39 32.65 21.23 -31.98
C VAL A 39 33.60 22.38 -32.34
N GLU A 40 33.87 22.59 -33.63
CA GLU A 40 34.72 23.68 -34.11
C GLU A 40 34.12 25.08 -33.88
N ASN A 41 32.79 25.17 -33.86
CA ASN A 41 32.06 26.40 -33.53
C ASN A 41 31.87 26.59 -32.01
N SER A 42 32.20 25.58 -31.20
CA SER A 42 32.07 25.64 -29.74
C SER A 42 33.33 26.24 -29.11
N THR A 43 33.21 26.77 -27.89
CA THR A 43 34.34 27.32 -27.13
C THR A 43 35.24 26.25 -26.49
N ILE A 44 35.23 25.03 -27.02
CA ILE A 44 35.93 23.88 -26.45
C ILE A 44 37.36 23.87 -26.96
N SER A 45 38.33 23.67 -26.05
CA SER A 45 39.74 23.54 -26.43
C SER A 45 39.95 22.28 -27.27
N LEU A 46 40.29 22.46 -28.54
CA LEU A 46 40.54 21.35 -29.44
C LEU A 46 41.93 20.73 -29.20
N PRO A 47 42.08 19.40 -29.36
CA PRO A 47 43.39 18.75 -29.36
C PRO A 47 44.32 19.34 -30.43
N THR A 48 45.62 19.38 -30.15
CA THR A 48 46.66 19.92 -31.06
C THR A 48 46.68 19.26 -32.44
N ASN A 49 46.24 17.99 -32.55
CA ASN A 49 46.19 17.22 -33.80
C ASN A 49 44.77 17.03 -34.36
N TRP A 50 43.82 17.90 -34.00
CA TRP A 50 42.41 17.80 -34.40
C TRP A 50 42.21 17.55 -35.89
N SER A 51 42.93 18.27 -36.76
CA SER A 51 42.75 18.18 -38.21
C SER A 51 42.92 16.76 -38.79
N ARG A 52 43.64 15.86 -38.11
CA ARG A 52 43.86 14.47 -38.55
C ARG A 52 43.13 13.44 -37.70
N THR A 53 42.95 13.69 -36.40
CA THR A 53 42.42 12.69 -35.45
C THR A 53 40.97 12.95 -35.02
N TRP A 54 40.32 14.00 -35.51
CA TRP A 54 38.97 14.41 -35.09
C TRP A 54 37.94 13.27 -35.11
N GLN A 55 38.02 12.36 -36.08
CA GLN A 55 37.06 11.25 -36.19
C GLN A 55 37.16 10.28 -35.01
N ASP A 56 38.38 9.91 -34.63
CA ASP A 56 38.62 9.00 -33.50
C ASP A 56 38.32 9.70 -32.17
N GLU A 57 38.64 11.00 -32.07
CA GLU A 57 38.34 11.79 -30.88
C GLU A 57 36.83 11.94 -30.65
N ILE A 58 36.06 12.17 -31.72
CA ILE A 58 34.60 12.19 -31.63
C ILE A 58 34.08 10.80 -31.25
N ARG A 59 34.52 9.73 -31.92
CA ARG A 59 34.03 8.36 -31.61
C ARG A 59 34.32 7.91 -30.18
N LYS A 60 35.44 8.32 -29.59
CA LYS A 60 35.81 7.96 -28.21
C LYS A 60 35.09 8.76 -27.15
N ASN A 61 34.79 10.02 -27.42
CA ASN A 61 34.26 10.95 -26.41
C ASN A 61 32.76 11.28 -26.61
N TYR A 62 32.17 10.91 -27.73
CA TYR A 62 30.76 11.18 -28.03
C TYR A 62 29.85 10.21 -27.27
N LEU A 63 28.94 10.76 -26.48
CA LEU A 63 27.92 10.01 -25.75
C LEU A 63 26.57 10.73 -25.86
N THR A 64 25.54 9.98 -26.26
CA THR A 64 24.16 10.44 -26.21
C THR A 64 23.42 9.61 -25.18
N ILE A 65 22.80 10.27 -24.20
CA ILE A 65 21.96 9.64 -23.18
C ILE A 65 20.52 10.07 -23.44
N ASN A 66 19.63 9.10 -23.66
CA ASN A 66 18.22 9.35 -23.80
C ASN A 66 17.47 8.74 -22.61
N VAL A 67 16.86 9.58 -21.78
CA VAL A 67 16.08 9.13 -20.61
C VAL A 67 14.61 9.20 -20.96
N VAL A 68 14.02 8.03 -21.19
CA VAL A 68 12.61 7.90 -21.59
C VAL A 68 11.91 6.99 -20.59
N ARG A 69 10.63 7.29 -20.34
CA ARG A 69 9.77 6.43 -19.53
C ARG A 69 9.13 5.38 -20.42
N GLU A 70 9.29 4.10 -20.07
CA GLU A 70 8.69 2.99 -20.83
C GLU A 70 7.16 3.05 -20.80
N THR A 71 6.56 3.27 -19.63
CA THR A 71 5.11 3.40 -19.46
C THR A 71 4.77 4.50 -18.46
N SER A 72 3.58 5.11 -18.57
CA SER A 72 3.11 6.11 -17.60
C SER A 72 2.57 5.49 -16.29
N ILE A 73 2.64 4.17 -16.15
CA ILE A 73 2.10 3.42 -15.03
C ILE A 73 3.06 3.56 -13.85
N VAL A 74 2.51 3.84 -12.67
CA VAL A 74 3.28 3.91 -11.42
C VAL A 74 2.77 2.81 -10.52
N GLU A 75 3.68 1.93 -10.10
CA GLU A 75 3.37 0.89 -9.12
C GLU A 75 3.51 1.46 -7.72
N ASN A 76 2.40 1.46 -6.97
CA ASN A 76 2.37 1.90 -5.59
C ASN A 76 2.23 0.67 -4.69
N SER A 77 3.24 0.40 -3.86
CA SER A 77 3.19 -0.63 -2.84
C SER A 77 3.02 0.00 -1.46
N THR A 78 1.84 -0.14 -0.87
CA THR A 78 1.54 0.34 0.48
C THR A 78 1.42 -0.83 1.44
N GLN A 79 2.14 -0.78 2.56
CA GLN A 79 1.99 -1.75 3.64
C GLN A 79 1.02 -1.20 4.68
N SER A 80 -0.20 -1.75 4.69
CA SER A 80 -1.21 -1.41 5.70
C SER A 80 -1.21 -2.46 6.81
N ALA A 81 -1.47 -2.02 8.05
CA ALA A 81 -1.64 -2.94 9.17
C ALA A 81 -2.82 -3.88 8.91
N THR A 82 -2.63 -5.18 9.17
CA THR A 82 -3.65 -6.21 8.91
C THR A 82 -4.85 -6.12 9.85
N MET A 83 -4.70 -5.46 11.00
CA MET A 83 -5.76 -5.27 11.98
C MET A 83 -5.62 -3.88 12.59
N ASP A 84 -6.72 -3.12 12.56
CA ASP A 84 -6.84 -1.88 13.32
C ASP A 84 -7.49 -2.14 14.69
N VAL A 85 -7.36 -1.19 15.62
CA VAL A 85 -8.01 -1.28 16.93
C VAL A 85 -9.52 -1.43 16.80
N VAL A 86 -10.11 -0.81 15.77
CA VAL A 86 -11.54 -0.91 15.45
C VAL A 86 -11.92 -2.35 15.09
N ASP A 87 -11.07 -3.07 14.36
CA ASP A 87 -11.33 -4.46 13.98
C ASP A 87 -11.31 -5.38 15.21
N VAL A 88 -10.40 -5.12 16.14
CA VAL A 88 -10.31 -5.85 17.41
C VAL A 88 -11.58 -5.62 18.24
N PHE A 89 -12.00 -4.37 18.41
CA PHE A 89 -13.23 -4.06 19.14
C PHE A 89 -14.49 -4.59 18.44
N SER A 90 -14.54 -4.57 17.12
CA SER A 90 -15.65 -5.12 16.33
C SER A 90 -15.80 -6.62 16.54
N ASN A 91 -14.69 -7.37 16.52
CA ASN A 91 -14.73 -8.82 16.74
C ASN A 91 -15.13 -9.18 18.18
N VAL A 92 -14.55 -8.48 19.18
CA VAL A 92 -14.90 -8.67 20.59
C VAL A 92 -16.35 -8.29 20.86
N GLY A 93 -16.81 -7.14 20.35
CA GLY A 93 -18.17 -6.65 20.49
C GLY A 93 -19.20 -7.56 19.82
N GLY A 94 -18.90 -8.11 18.64
CA GLY A 94 -19.78 -9.03 17.94
C GLY A 94 -19.99 -10.34 18.71
N GLN A 95 -18.91 -10.97 19.17
CA GLN A 95 -18.99 -12.21 19.95
C GLN A 95 -19.68 -11.96 21.30
N THR A 96 -19.26 -10.96 22.06
CA THR A 96 -19.86 -10.65 23.37
C THR A 96 -21.33 -10.24 23.24
N GLY A 97 -21.69 -9.47 22.22
CA GLY A 97 -23.07 -9.08 21.93
C GLY A 97 -23.97 -10.27 21.65
N LEU A 98 -23.48 -11.29 20.95
CA LEU A 98 -24.22 -12.54 20.71
C LEU A 98 -24.54 -13.27 22.03
N TRP A 99 -23.53 -13.44 22.89
CA TRP A 99 -23.69 -14.11 24.18
C TRP A 99 -24.64 -13.34 25.12
N ILE A 100 -24.56 -12.01 25.12
CA ILE A 100 -25.47 -11.16 25.89
C ILE A 100 -26.89 -11.26 25.33
N GLY A 101 -27.06 -11.27 24.00
CA GLY A 101 -28.36 -11.41 23.34
C GLY A 101 -29.07 -12.71 23.70
N ILE A 102 -28.35 -13.84 23.68
CA ILE A 102 -28.89 -15.14 24.09
C ILE A 102 -29.30 -15.12 25.56
N SER A 103 -28.45 -14.55 26.42
CA SER A 103 -28.72 -14.43 27.85
C SER A 103 -29.99 -13.59 28.12
N LEU A 104 -30.20 -12.51 27.38
CA LEU A 104 -31.40 -11.67 27.49
C LEU A 104 -32.67 -12.41 27.08
N LEU A 105 -32.62 -13.18 25.98
CA LEU A 105 -33.75 -14.00 25.53
C LEU A 105 -34.14 -15.03 26.59
N SER A 106 -33.16 -15.71 27.20
CA SER A 106 -33.42 -16.66 28.29
C SER A 106 -34.06 -16.00 29.51
N ILE A 107 -33.66 -14.77 29.86
CA ILE A 107 -34.30 -14.01 30.97
C ILE A 107 -35.76 -13.69 30.61
N MET A 108 -36.03 -13.27 29.37
CA MET A 108 -37.39 -12.96 28.92
C MET A 108 -38.29 -14.20 28.96
N GLU A 109 -37.78 -15.35 28.55
CA GLU A 109 -38.49 -16.63 28.62
C GLU A 109 -38.79 -17.03 30.07
N LEU A 110 -37.84 -16.83 30.99
CA LEU A 110 -38.04 -17.10 32.41
C LEU A 110 -39.15 -16.22 33.01
N ILE A 111 -39.23 -14.94 32.61
CA ILE A 111 -40.29 -14.03 33.03
C ILE A 111 -41.66 -14.51 32.52
N GLU A 112 -41.74 -14.94 31.25
CA GLU A 112 -42.99 -15.46 30.68
C GLU A 112 -43.45 -16.73 31.41
N MET A 113 -42.53 -17.64 31.71
CA MET A 113 -42.81 -18.86 32.46
C MET A 113 -43.39 -18.54 33.85
N LEU A 114 -42.78 -17.61 34.59
CA LEU A 114 -43.28 -17.19 35.91
C LEU A 114 -44.68 -16.58 35.82
N TYR A 115 -44.94 -15.74 34.82
CA TYR A 115 -46.26 -15.14 34.61
C TYR A 115 -47.34 -16.20 34.35
N ARG A 116 -47.05 -17.19 33.49
CA ARG A 116 -47.97 -18.31 33.20
C ARG A 116 -48.24 -19.16 34.43
N LEU A 117 -47.21 -19.45 35.24
CA LEU A 117 -47.34 -20.24 36.46
C LEU A 117 -48.23 -19.54 37.48
N ILE A 118 -47.96 -18.27 37.80
CA ILE A 118 -48.76 -17.48 38.75
C ILE A 118 -50.22 -17.38 38.29
N ARG A 119 -50.45 -17.15 36.99
CA ARG A 119 -51.81 -17.10 36.42
C ARG A 119 -52.54 -18.42 36.58
N ASN A 120 -51.87 -19.55 36.36
CA ASN A 120 -52.47 -20.87 36.48
C ASN A 120 -52.82 -21.20 37.94
N GLU A 121 -51.89 -20.95 38.87
CA GLU A 121 -52.14 -21.13 40.31
C GLU A 121 -53.31 -20.26 40.79
N PHE A 122 -53.37 -18.99 40.37
CA PHE A 122 -54.53 -18.12 40.66
C PHE A 122 -55.84 -18.68 40.10
N HIS A 123 -55.81 -19.25 38.90
CA HIS A 123 -56.99 -19.82 38.26
C HIS A 123 -57.46 -21.10 38.98
N ILE A 124 -56.54 -21.95 39.42
CA ILE A 124 -56.84 -23.16 40.21
C ILE A 124 -57.40 -22.77 41.59
N ILE A 125 -56.80 -21.79 42.27
CA ILE A 125 -57.27 -21.29 43.56
C ILE A 125 -58.68 -20.69 43.42
N ARG A 126 -58.92 -19.86 42.38
CA ARG A 126 -60.25 -19.30 42.12
C ARG A 126 -61.30 -20.38 41.87
N ARG A 127 -60.96 -21.43 41.11
CA ARG A 127 -61.88 -22.58 40.88
C ARG A 127 -62.19 -23.34 42.16
N LYS A 128 -61.18 -23.62 43.00
CA LYS A 128 -61.38 -24.28 44.31
C LYS A 128 -62.29 -23.46 45.23
N ILE A 129 -62.14 -22.14 45.26
CA ILE A 129 -62.98 -21.25 46.07
C ILE A 129 -64.43 -21.24 45.57
N GLN A 130 -64.66 -21.28 44.25
CA GLN A 130 -66.02 -21.35 43.69
C GLN A 130 -66.71 -22.69 43.95
N ALA A 131 -65.99 -23.80 43.87
CA ALA A 131 -66.53 -25.14 44.16
C ALA A 131 -66.89 -25.35 45.64
N ASN A 132 -66.24 -24.64 46.57
CA ASN A 132 -66.52 -24.72 48.00
C ASN A 132 -67.63 -23.75 48.47
N ARG A 133 -68.30 -23.06 47.54
CA ARG A 133 -69.38 -22.08 47.79
C ARG A 133 -70.75 -22.53 47.26
N GLN A 134 -70.84 -23.73 46.67
CA GLN A 134 -72.08 -24.47 46.37
C GLN A 134 -72.27 -25.55 47.44
#